data_AF-A0A554UK44-F1
#
_entry.id   AF-A0A554UK44-F1
#
_cell.length_a   1.000
_cell.length_b   1.000
_cell.length_c   1.000
_cell.angle_alpha   90.00
_cell.angle_beta   90.00
_cell.angle_gamma   90.00
#
_symmetry.space_group_name_H-M   'P 1'
#
loop_
_entity.id
_entity.type
_entity.pdbx_description
1 polymer ?
#
loop_
_entity_poly.entity_id
_entity_poly.type
_entity_poly.pdbx_seq_one_letter_code
_entity_poly.pdbx_strand_id
1 'polypeptide(L)' 'DLVSDRAIAAKPLILTSNRAPKDWYPLFPNPVVAESLLDRLINTSHQILMDGPSYRPRKRPGNRATDTGRTSPLR' A
#
# COMPACT_ATOMS: atom_id res chain seq x y z
N ASP A 1 4.30 -17.39 -12.88
CA ASP A 1 5.77 -17.38 -12.80
C ASP A 1 6.47 -16.03 -12.63
N LEU A 2 5.86 -14.88 -12.93
CA LEU A 2 6.59 -13.61 -12.83
C LEU A 2 7.22 -13.29 -11.45
N VAL A 3 6.52 -13.61 -10.34
CA VAL A 3 7.05 -13.40 -8.98
C VAL A 3 8.19 -14.37 -8.68
N SER A 4 8.04 -15.63 -9.09
CA SER A 4 9.07 -16.67 -8.94
C SER A 4 10.34 -16.30 -9.71
N ASP A 5 10.20 -15.89 -10.98
CA ASP A 5 11.33 -15.52 -11.83
C ASP A 5 12.10 -14.34 -11.26
N ARG A 6 11.41 -13.35 -10.70
CA ARG A 6 12.06 -12.20 -10.06
C ARG A 6 12.73 -12.57 -8.74
N ALA A 7 12.10 -13.42 -7.93
CA ALA A 7 12.69 -13.89 -6.69
C ALA A 7 13.97 -14.70 -6.94
N ILE A 8 13.94 -15.63 -7.89
CA ILE A 8 15.09 -16.45 -8.28
C ILE A 8 16.22 -15.58 -8.87
N ALA A 9 15.86 -14.59 -9.70
CA ALA A 9 16.83 -13.67 -10.28
C ALA A 9 17.26 -12.52 -9.34
N ALA A 10 16.84 -12.54 -8.07
CA ALA A 10 17.08 -11.49 -7.08
C ALA A 10 16.77 -10.06 -7.59
N LYS A 11 15.72 -9.91 -8.40
CA LYS A 11 15.32 -8.64 -8.99
C LYS A 11 14.36 -7.89 -8.06
N PRO A 12 14.53 -6.57 -7.88
CA PRO A 12 13.64 -5.78 -7.03
C PRO A 12 12.22 -5.75 -7.61
N LEU A 13 11.23 -5.80 -6.72
CA LEU A 13 9.82 -5.73 -7.03
C LEU A 13 9.15 -4.75 -6.06
N ILE A 14 8.48 -3.73 -6.60
CA ILE A 14 7.68 -2.78 -5.81
C ILE A 14 6.22 -3.12 -6.04
N LEU A 15 5.51 -3.38 -4.94
CA LEU A 15 4.08 -3.65 -4.92
C LEU A 15 3.39 -2.61 -4.03
N THR A 16 2.20 -2.18 -4.45
CA THR A 16 1.32 -1.37 -3.62
C THR A 16 -0.01 -2.09 -3.52
N SER A 17 -0.55 -2.15 -2.30
CA SER A 17 -1.86 -2.76 -2.04
C SER A 17 -2.64 -1.85 -1.11
N ASN A 18 -3.95 -1.81 -1.31
CA ASN A 18 -4.89 -1.15 -0.42
C ASN A 18 -5.44 -2.10 0.66
N ARG A 19 -4.95 -3.34 0.73
CA ARG A 19 -5.36 -4.35 1.70
C ARG A 19 -4.15 -4.89 2.45
N ALA A 20 -4.34 -5.27 3.70
CA ALA A 20 -3.30 -5.89 4.50
C ALA A 20 -2.88 -7.24 3.88
N PRO A 21 -1.63 -7.70 4.08
CA PRO A 21 -1.15 -8.98 3.52
C PRO A 21 -2.03 -10.19 3.89
N LYS A 22 -2.66 -10.17 5.07
CA LYS A 22 -3.58 -11.23 5.54
C LYS A 22 -4.83 -11.36 4.66
N ASP A 23 -5.28 -10.27 4.08
CA ASP A 23 -6.49 -10.24 3.23
C ASP A 23 -6.20 -10.66 1.78
N TRP A 24 -4.96 -11.05 1.47
CA TRP A 24 -4.59 -11.46 0.11
C TRP A 24 -4.88 -12.93 -0.14
N TYR A 25 -4.91 -13.77 0.90
CA TYR A 25 -5.22 -15.21 0.78
C TYR A 25 -6.51 -15.49 0.00
N PRO A 26 -7.66 -14.82 0.27
CA PRO A 26 -8.91 -15.06 -0.44
C PRO A 26 -8.91 -14.58 -1.90
N LEU A 27 -7.91 -13.80 -2.32
CA LEU A 27 -7.82 -13.30 -3.69
C LEU A 27 -7.34 -14.39 -4.67
N PHE A 28 -6.76 -15.47 -4.16
CA PHE A 28 -6.26 -16.56 -4.97
C PHE A 28 -7.29 -17.70 -5.04
N PRO A 29 -7.57 -18.23 -6.25
CA PRO A 29 -8.48 -19.38 -6.40
C PRO A 29 -7.88 -20.69 -5.85
N ASN A 30 -6.57 -20.75 -5.62
CA ASN A 30 -5.89 -21.91 -5.04
C ASN A 30 -5.05 -21.48 -3.82
N PRO A 31 -5.32 -22.03 -2.62
CA PRO A 31 -4.61 -21.66 -1.40
C PRO A 31 -3.13 -22.06 -1.40
N VAL A 32 -2.75 -23.14 -2.09
CA VAL A 32 -1.35 -23.61 -2.16
C VAL A 32 -0.49 -22.63 -2.95
N VAL A 33 -1.06 -22.06 -4.02
CA VAL A 33 -0.37 -21.04 -4.82
C VAL A 33 -0.22 -19.75 -4.00
N ALA A 34 -1.26 -19.36 -3.27
CA ALA A 34 -1.24 -18.20 -2.39
C ALA A 34 -0.12 -18.30 -1.35
N GLU A 35 -0.05 -19.43 -0.63
CA GLU A 35 1.02 -19.74 0.34
C GLU A 35 2.40 -19.53 -0.29
N SER A 36 2.71 -20.22 -1.39
CA SER A 36 4.03 -20.17 -2.01
C SER A 36 4.41 -18.77 -2.52
N LEU A 37 3.44 -17.98 -2.97
CA LEU A 37 3.68 -16.65 -3.51
C LEU A 37 3.84 -15.62 -2.39
N LEU A 38 2.98 -15.69 -1.38
CA LEU A 38 3.03 -14.83 -0.20
C LEU A 38 4.28 -15.09 0.63
N ASP A 39 4.70 -16.34 0.80
CA ASP A 39 5.94 -16.68 1.50
C ASP A 39 7.15 -16.00 0.84
N ARG A 40 7.28 -16.10 -0.49
CA ARG A 40 8.35 -15.41 -1.23
C ARG A 40 8.25 -13.90 -1.13
N LEU A 41 7.05 -13.32 -1.24
CA LEU A 41 6.87 -11.86 -1.23
C LEU A 41 7.06 -11.25 0.16
N ILE A 42 6.44 -11.83 1.18
CA ILE A 42 6.42 -11.30 2.55
C ILE A 42 7.78 -11.50 3.21
N ASN A 43 8.41 -12.67 3.06
CA ASN A 43 9.69 -12.94 3.74
C ASN A 43 10.87 -12.19 3.11
N THR A 44 10.78 -11.81 1.84
CA THR A 44 11.87 -11.11 1.13
C THR A 44 11.63 -9.61 0.95
N SER A 45 10.53 -9.06 1.48
CA SER A 45 10.19 -7.64 1.32
C SER A 45 10.39 -6.81 2.58
N HIS A 46 10.57 -5.51 2.36
CA HIS A 46 10.39 -4.50 3.39
C HIS A 46 9.00 -3.88 3.25
N GLN A 47 8.21 -3.96 4.32
CA GLN A 47 6.84 -3.47 4.34
C GLN A 47 6.84 -2.02 4.82
N ILE A 48 6.28 -1.12 3.99
CA ILE A 48 6.07 0.28 4.34
C ILE A 48 4.57 0.48 4.50
N LEU A 49 4.13 0.66 5.74
CA LEU A 49 2.74 1.00 6.03
C LEU A 49 2.52 2.49 5.75
N MET A 50 1.59 2.79 4.84
CA MET A 50 1.23 4.16 4.49
C MET A 50 -0.04 4.56 5.24
N ASP A 51 0.13 4.92 6.51
CA ASP A 51 -0.96 5.48 7.31
C ASP A 51 -1.07 6.98 7.08
N GLY A 52 -2.27 7.45 6.75
CA GLY A 52 -2.52 8.87 6.57
C GLY A 52 -3.79 9.17 5.79
N PRO A 53 -4.26 10.43 5.84
CA PRO A 53 -5.41 10.85 5.05
C PRO A 53 -5.13 10.73 3.56
N SER A 54 -6.16 10.38 2.78
CA SER A 54 -6.06 10.31 1.32
C SER A 54 -5.51 11.63 0.77
N TYR A 55 -4.57 11.54 -0.16
CA TYR A 55 -4.02 12.73 -0.83
C TYR A 55 -4.97 13.32 -1.89
N ARG A 56 -6.01 12.59 -2.31
CA ARG A 56 -6.92 13.01 -3.39
C ARG A 56 -7.62 14.36 -3.14
N PRO A 57 -8.12 14.68 -1.92
CA PRO A 57 -8.81 15.95 -1.65
C PRO A 57 -7.91 17.20 -1.82
N ARG A 58 -6.58 17.05 -1.71
CA ARG A 58 -5.61 18.16 -1.83
C ARG A 58 -5.40 18.67 -3.26
N LYS A 59 -5.69 17.85 -4.27
CA LYS A 59 -5.53 18.19 -5.70
C LYS A 59 -6.86 18.32 -6.45
N ARG A 60 -8.00 18.31 -5.75
CA ARG A 60 -9.30 18.44 -6.39
C ARG A 60 -9.44 19.86 -6.99
N PRO A 61 -9.59 20.01 -8.32
CA PRO A 61 -9.88 21.31 -8.93
C PRO A 61 -11.24 21.77 -8.38
N GLY A 62 -11.24 22.83 -7.57
CA GLY A 62 -12.43 23.35 -6.89
C GLY A 62 -12.32 23.43 -5.36
N ASN A 63 -11.35 22.76 -4.73
CA ASN A 63 -11.07 22.95 -3.30
C ASN A 63 -10.06 24.09 -3.12
N ARG A 64 -10.54 25.34 -3.24
CA ARG A 64 -9.91 26.44 -2.49
C ARG A 64 -10.14 26.10 -1.03
N ALA A 65 -9.08 25.72 -0.32
CA ALA A 65 -9.14 25.51 1.12
C ALA A 65 -9.82 26.74 1.74
N THR A 66 -10.95 26.53 2.41
CA THR A 66 -11.45 27.51 3.37
C THR A 66 -10.41 27.58 4.47
N ASP A 67 -9.59 28.63 4.40
CA ASP A 67 -8.80 29.14 5.50
C ASP A 67 -9.79 29.53 6.62
N THR A 68 -10.07 28.59 7.51
CA THR A 68 -10.78 28.83 8.76
C THR A 68 -9.95 28.22 9.87
N GLY A 69 -8.82 28.87 10.11
CA GLY A 69 -7.98 28.66 11.28
C GLY A 69 -7.49 29.99 11.87
N ARG A 70 -8.27 31.07 11.71
CA ARG A 70 -8.04 32.33 12.42
C ARG A 70 -8.70 32.25 13.80
N THR A 71 -7.95 31.75 14.80
CA THR A 71 -8.13 32.13 16.20
C THR A 71 -6.77 32.15 16.89
N SER A 72 -6.07 33.26 16.72
CA SER A 72 -5.23 33.79 17.79
C SER A 72 -6.13 34.74 18.59
N PRO A 73 -6.39 34.52 19.88
CA PRO A 73 -6.73 35.58 20.79
C PRO A 73 -5.49 35.96 21.59
N LEU A 74 -5.21 37.25 21.55
CA LEU A 74 -4.31 37.97 22.44
C LEU A 74 -4.65 37.67 23.91
N ARG A 75 -3.68 37.15 24.68
CA ARG A 75 -3.43 37.53 26.06
C ARG A 75 -2.06 37.05 26.52
#